data_AF-I3YVX2-F1
#
_entry.id   AF-I3YVX2-F1
#
_cell.length_a   1.000
_cell.length_b   1.000
_cell.length_c   1.000
_cell.angle_alpha   90.00
_cell.angle_beta   90.00
_cell.angle_gamma   90.00
#
_symmetry.space_group_name_H-M   'P 1'
#
loop_
_entity.id
_entity.type
_entity.pdbx_description
1 polymer ?
#
loop_
_entity_poly.entity_id
_entity_poly.type
_entity_poly.pdbx_seq_one_letter_code
_entity_poly.pdbx_strand_id
1 'polypeptide(L)'
;MANGKSWLKALLEIIKVIFESSRSNTTPSTWHQHVVPYEGDWAVRREGNKRITSKHRKQSTAIIKAKRLAKKHKADVIIHREDGTIRERIACD
;
A
#
# COMPACT_ATOMS: atom_id res chain seq x y z
N MET A 1 -46.48 18.11 17.53
CA MET A 1 -45.37 18.53 16.65
C MET A 1 -44.06 17.93 17.16
N ALA A 2 -43.61 16.76 16.66
CA ALA A 2 -42.24 16.22 16.87
C ALA A 2 -41.92 14.95 16.05
N ASN A 3 -42.87 14.36 15.32
CA ASN A 3 -42.68 13.00 14.76
C ASN A 3 -41.82 12.94 13.48
N GLY A 4 -41.66 14.07 12.77
CA GLY A 4 -40.84 14.14 11.55
C GLY A 4 -39.32 14.13 11.79
N LYS A 5 -38.86 14.46 13.01
CA LYS A 5 -37.41 14.50 13.32
C LYS A 5 -36.86 13.16 13.81
N SER A 6 -37.71 12.26 14.30
CA SER A 6 -37.28 10.97 14.86
C SER A 6 -36.93 9.94 13.78
N TRP A 7 -37.76 9.84 12.73
CA TRP A 7 -37.50 8.92 11.60
C TRP A 7 -36.29 9.36 10.77
N LEU A 8 -36.09 10.67 10.60
CA LEU A 8 -34.87 11.21 9.98
C LEU A 8 -33.64 10.91 10.80
N LYS A 9 -33.72 10.95 12.14
CA LYS A 9 -32.62 10.53 13.03
C LYS A 9 -32.36 9.04 12.93
N ALA A 10 -33.40 8.20 12.93
CA ALA A 10 -33.26 6.75 12.77
C ALA A 10 -32.64 6.39 11.41
N LEU A 11 -33.06 7.04 10.33
CA LEU A 11 -32.48 6.88 9.00
C LEU A 11 -31.02 7.35 8.97
N LEU A 12 -30.71 8.49 9.60
CA LEU A 12 -29.34 9.02 9.66
C LEU A 12 -28.41 8.12 10.51
N GLU A 13 -28.92 7.53 11.59
CA GLU A 13 -28.23 6.53 12.41
C GLU A 13 -27.91 5.28 11.57
N ILE A 14 -28.87 4.77 10.80
CA ILE A 14 -28.66 3.63 9.89
C ILE A 14 -27.64 3.97 8.81
N ILE A 15 -27.73 5.16 8.20
CA ILE A 15 -26.77 5.61 7.18
C ILE A 15 -25.38 5.82 7.79
N LYS A 16 -25.26 6.34 9.03
CA LYS A 16 -23.98 6.45 9.74
C LYS A 16 -23.35 5.10 10.02
N VAL A 17 -24.11 4.09 10.45
CA VAL A 17 -23.58 2.74 10.65
C VAL A 17 -23.02 2.15 9.34
N ILE A 18 -23.69 2.40 8.22
CA ILE A 18 -23.21 1.97 6.89
C ILE A 18 -21.97 2.77 6.47
N PHE A 19 -21.91 4.08 6.72
CA PHE A 19 -20.78 4.93 6.34
C PHE A 19 -19.55 4.79 7.25
N GLU A 20 -19.73 4.59 8.55
CA GLU A 20 -18.64 4.30 9.49
C GLU A 20 -17.98 2.94 9.19
N SER A 21 -18.75 1.98 8.64
CA SER A 21 -18.18 0.74 8.10
C SER A 21 -17.35 0.95 6.83
N SER A 22 -17.52 2.10 6.14
CA SER A 22 -16.77 2.46 4.93
C SER A 22 -15.49 3.24 5.22
N ARG A 23 -15.00 3.23 6.47
CA ARG A 23 -13.65 3.72 6.79
C ARG A 23 -12.67 2.95 5.92
N SER A 24 -12.26 3.56 4.81
CA SER A 24 -11.38 2.93 3.84
C SER A 24 -10.18 2.38 4.60
N ASN A 25 -9.91 1.08 4.47
CA ASN A 25 -8.66 0.48 4.95
C ASN A 25 -7.53 1.00 4.05
N THR A 26 -7.24 2.30 4.14
CA THR A 26 -6.09 2.91 3.48
C THR A 26 -4.89 2.47 4.30
N THR A 27 -4.19 1.44 3.83
CA THR A 27 -2.88 1.10 4.39
C THR A 27 -2.00 2.35 4.29
N PRO A 28 -1.36 2.78 5.40
CA PRO A 28 -0.56 3.99 5.39
C PRO A 28 0.55 3.87 4.34
N SER A 29 0.61 4.83 3.41
CA SER A 29 1.66 4.84 2.39
C SER A 29 2.97 5.36 2.99
N THR A 30 3.93 4.45 3.20
CA THR A 30 5.29 4.81 3.62
C THR A 30 6.20 4.96 2.40
N TRP A 31 7.42 5.44 2.59
CA TRP A 31 8.42 5.51 1.52
C TRP A 31 9.19 4.21 1.31
N HIS A 32 8.82 3.14 2.02
CA HIS A 32 9.45 1.82 1.85
C HIS A 32 9.24 1.30 0.43
N GLN A 33 10.30 0.71 -0.12
CA GLN A 33 10.33 0.24 -1.50
C GLN A 33 10.24 -1.27 -1.52
N HIS A 34 9.27 -1.81 -2.24
CA HIS A 34 9.08 -3.24 -2.42
C HIS A 34 9.61 -3.67 -3.77
N VAL A 35 10.39 -4.73 -3.77
CA VAL A 35 10.76 -5.49 -4.96
C VAL A 35 9.85 -6.71 -5.03
N VAL A 36 8.89 -6.71 -5.95
CA VAL A 36 7.85 -7.74 -6.07
C VAL A 36 7.90 -8.43 -7.43
N PRO A 37 7.51 -9.71 -7.53
CA PRO A 37 7.27 -10.34 -8.83
C PRO A 37 6.13 -9.63 -9.55
N TYR A 38 6.27 -9.44 -10.86
CA TYR A 38 5.30 -8.72 -11.70
C TYR A 38 5.37 -9.21 -13.14
N GLU A 39 4.32 -9.90 -13.61
CA GLU A 39 4.18 -10.37 -15.01
C GLU A 39 5.40 -11.17 -15.52
N GLY A 40 5.91 -12.11 -14.71
CA GLY A 40 7.10 -12.90 -15.06
C GLY A 40 8.44 -12.15 -14.93
N ASP A 41 8.41 -10.89 -14.53
CA ASP A 41 9.55 -10.02 -14.28
C ASP A 41 9.52 -9.53 -12.81
N TRP A 42 10.29 -8.48 -12.51
CA TRP A 42 10.37 -7.85 -11.20
C TRP A 42 9.98 -6.38 -11.28
N ALA A 43 9.23 -5.90 -10.29
CA ALA A 43 8.84 -4.49 -10.21
C ALA A 43 9.25 -3.87 -8.88
N VAL A 44 9.55 -2.58 -8.94
CA VAL A 44 9.68 -1.73 -7.75
C VAL A 44 8.35 -1.05 -7.50
N ARG A 45 7.82 -1.14 -6.28
CA ARG A 45 6.56 -0.52 -5.86
C ARG A 45 6.75 0.12 -4.49
N ARG A 46 6.32 1.36 -4.32
CA ARG A 46 6.27 2.02 -3.01
C ARG A 46 5.15 1.41 -2.15
N GLU A 47 5.37 1.24 -0.86
CA GLU A 47 4.36 0.79 0.10
C GLU A 47 3.09 1.66 0.02
N GLY A 48 1.92 1.02 -0.03
CA GLY A 48 0.62 1.67 -0.21
C GLY A 48 0.33 2.24 -1.60
N ASN A 49 1.25 2.18 -2.57
CA ASN A 49 0.97 2.62 -3.95
C ASN A 49 0.25 1.52 -4.76
N LYS A 50 -0.79 1.92 -5.50
CA LYS A 50 -1.51 1.03 -6.44
C LYS A 50 -0.73 0.72 -7.71
N ARG A 51 0.14 1.64 -8.14
CA ARG A 51 0.93 1.53 -9.39
C ARG A 51 2.37 1.14 -9.09
N ILE A 52 2.96 0.34 -9.96
CA ILE A 52 4.40 0.08 -9.93
C ILE A 52 5.17 1.35 -10.31
N THR A 53 6.36 1.52 -9.73
CA THR A 53 7.27 2.62 -10.03
C THR A 53 8.16 2.30 -11.24
N SER A 54 8.55 1.04 -11.40
CA SER A 54 9.36 0.58 -12.55
C SER A 54 9.33 -0.95 -12.67
N LYS A 55 9.44 -1.46 -13.89
CA LYS A 55 9.56 -2.89 -14.24
C LYS A 55 11.00 -3.20 -14.67
N HIS A 56 11.49 -4.39 -14.32
CA HIS A 56 12.86 -4.86 -14.54
C HIS A 56 12.85 -6.37 -14.82
N ARG A 57 13.66 -6.82 -15.78
CA ARG A 57 13.78 -8.24 -16.10
C ARG A 57 14.39 -9.09 -14.96
N LYS A 58 15.28 -8.49 -14.16
CA LYS A 58 16.01 -9.19 -13.10
C LYS A 58 15.70 -8.58 -11.73
N GLN A 59 15.58 -9.44 -10.72
CA GLN A 59 15.40 -9.03 -9.33
C GLN A 59 16.54 -8.12 -8.86
N SER A 60 17.78 -8.43 -9.23
CA SER A 60 18.96 -7.65 -8.86
C SER A 60 18.88 -6.20 -9.37
N THR A 61 18.41 -5.99 -10.59
CA THR A 61 18.22 -4.65 -11.16
C THR A 61 17.11 -3.88 -10.43
N ALA A 62 16.01 -4.55 -10.10
CA ALA A 62 14.95 -3.96 -9.28
C ALA A 62 15.45 -3.58 -7.88
N ILE A 63 16.28 -4.41 -7.24
CA ILE A 63 16.89 -4.13 -5.93
C ILE A 63 17.78 -2.88 -6.01
N ILE A 64 18.62 -2.75 -7.04
CA ILE A 64 19.47 -1.56 -7.21
C ILE A 64 18.61 -0.28 -7.33
N LYS A 65 17.54 -0.34 -8.14
CA LYS A 65 16.61 0.78 -8.28
C LYS A 65 15.89 1.10 -6.97
N ALA A 66 15.42 0.08 -6.26
CA ALA A 66 14.76 0.22 -4.97
C ALA A 66 15.67 0.86 -3.93
N LYS A 67 16.93 0.40 -3.80
CA LYS A 67 17.94 0.99 -2.90
C LYS A 67 18.19 2.47 -3.17
N ARG A 68 18.27 2.88 -4.45
CA ARG A 68 18.43 4.30 -4.82
C ARG A 68 17.25 5.16 -4.36
N LEU A 69 16.03 4.63 -4.46
CA LEU A 69 14.81 5.34 -4.02
C LEU A 69 14.70 5.35 -2.50
N ALA A 70 14.91 4.20 -1.85
CA ALA A 70 14.96 4.03 -0.40
C ALA A 70 15.92 5.01 0.27
N LYS A 71 17.16 5.11 -0.23
CA LYS A 71 18.17 6.03 0.29
C LYS A 71 17.76 7.50 0.18
N LYS A 72 17.08 7.90 -0.90
CA LYS A 72 16.58 9.27 -1.07
C LYS A 72 15.55 9.64 0.01
N HIS A 73 14.80 8.65 0.50
CA HIS A 73 13.69 8.85 1.41
C HIS A 73 13.92 8.28 2.83
N LYS A 74 15.15 7.83 3.14
CA LYS A 74 15.52 7.20 4.42
C LYS A 74 14.53 6.09 4.82
N ALA A 75 14.31 5.17 3.89
CA ALA A 75 13.31 4.12 4.01
C ALA A 75 13.88 2.76 3.63
N ASP A 76 13.34 1.70 4.22
CA ASP A 76 13.74 0.33 3.90
C ASP A 76 13.41 -0.14 2.48
N VAL A 77 14.15 -1.16 2.05
CA VAL A 77 13.82 -2.00 0.90
C VAL A 77 13.32 -3.35 1.39
N ILE A 78 12.13 -3.76 0.93
CA ILE A 78 11.54 -5.07 1.17
C ILE A 78 11.63 -5.88 -0.10
N ILE A 79 12.27 -7.05 -0.04
CA ILE A 79 12.49 -7.92 -1.19
C ILE A 79 11.58 -9.13 -1.05
N HIS A 80 10.72 -9.37 -2.05
CA HIS A 80 9.85 -10.52 -2.10
C HIS A 80 10.48 -11.67 -2.91
N ARG A 81 10.07 -12.91 -2.66
CA ARG A 81 10.31 -14.07 -3.52
C ARG A 81 9.28 -14.12 -4.65
N GLU A 82 9.44 -15.05 -5.58
CA GLU A 82 8.49 -15.27 -6.68
C GLU A 82 7.09 -15.70 -6.19
N ASP A 83 7.01 -16.38 -5.04
CA ASP A 83 5.76 -16.74 -4.36
C ASP A 83 5.10 -15.55 -3.63
N GLY A 84 5.71 -14.36 -3.67
CA GLY A 84 5.23 -13.15 -3.02
C GLY A 84 5.60 -13.02 -1.53
N THR A 85 6.22 -14.03 -0.91
CA THR A 85 6.67 -13.96 0.49
C THR A 85 7.87 -13.02 0.64
N ILE A 86 8.08 -12.46 1.84
CA ILE A 86 9.23 -11.59 2.10
C ILE A 86 10.50 -12.46 2.22
N ARG A 87 11.47 -12.19 1.36
CA ARG A 87 12.81 -12.77 1.40
C ARG A 87 13.70 -12.04 2.40
N GLU A 88 13.70 -10.71 2.33
CA GLU A 88 14.69 -9.88 3.03
C GLU A 88 14.16 -8.45 3.22
N ARG A 89 14.55 -7.80 4.33
CA ARG A 89 14.37 -6.37 4.57
C ARG A 89 15.74 -5.73 4.77
N ILE A 90 16.02 -4.69 4.01
CA ILE A 90 17.29 -3.94 4.07
C ILE A 90 16.96 -2.53 4.58
N ALA A 91 17.46 -2.19 5.76
CA ALA A 91 17.43 -0.82 6.25
C ALA A 91 18.39 0.05 5.42
N CYS A 92 17.93 1.23 5.01
CA CYS A 92 18.78 2.24 4.39
C CYS A 92 18.82 3.45 5.31
N ASP A 93 19.86 3.51 6.13
CA ASP A 93 20.19 4.61 7.03
C ASP A 93 20.64 5.87 6.26
#